data_AF-A0A4T0VCI7-F1
#
_entry.id   AF-A0A4T0VCI7-F1
#
_cell.length_a   1.000
_cell.length_b   1.000
_cell.length_c   1.000
_cell.angle_alpha   90.00
_cell.angle_beta   90.00
_cell.angle_gamma   90.00
#
_symmetry.space_group_name_H-M   'P 1'
#
loop_
_entity.id
_entity.type
_entity.pdbx_description
1 polymer ?
#
loop_
_entity_poly.entity_id
_entity_poly.type
_entity_poly.pdbx_seq_one_letter_code
_entity_poly.pdbx_strand_id
1 'polypeptide(L)'
;MTMLYKVESGKNKELLYGISLAKAMGFPKRFLEVAEQVAVSLRQKRERNKQGSEARKMLNRRKLILNLHGQLRQASDSELDEDSLRSYLIRLREEFILRMEAIENGGSGEEIGGSEARPDDEDGMFDDDDVFDAVDFESLSSS
;
A
#
# COMPACT_ATOMS: atom_id res chain seq x y z
N MET A 1 21.67 -22.97 -17.40
CA MET A 1 21.59 -21.59 -16.89
C MET A 1 22.92 -20.92 -17.18
N THR A 2 22.93 -19.75 -17.81
CA THR A 2 24.15 -19.00 -18.16
C THR A 2 23.96 -17.56 -17.69
N MET A 3 24.82 -17.08 -16.79
CA MET A 3 24.75 -15.72 -16.25
C MET A 3 25.45 -14.74 -17.18
N LEU A 4 24.79 -13.61 -17.51
CA LEU A 4 25.35 -12.57 -18.36
C LEU A 4 26.19 -11.53 -17.58
N TYR A 5 26.27 -11.64 -16.25
CA TYR A 5 27.03 -10.79 -15.32
C TYR A 5 26.99 -9.28 -15.64
N LYS A 6 25.84 -8.80 -16.14
CA LYS A 6 25.64 -7.42 -16.56
C LYS A 6 24.69 -6.73 -15.60
N VAL A 7 25.05 -5.53 -15.17
CA VAL A 7 24.17 -4.68 -14.36
C VAL A 7 23.28 -3.90 -15.31
N GLU A 8 21.97 -4.06 -15.18
CA GLU A 8 20.98 -3.25 -15.89
C GLU A 8 20.10 -2.51 -14.86
N SER A 9 19.79 -1.25 -15.15
CA SER A 9 18.88 -0.47 -14.31
C SER A 9 17.46 -0.96 -14.51
N GLY A 10 16.81 -1.38 -13.42
CA GLY A 10 15.41 -1.80 -13.43
C GLY A 10 15.18 -3.10 -12.69
N LYS A 11 13.91 -3.51 -12.63
CA LYS A 11 13.53 -4.80 -12.05
C LYS A 11 13.85 -5.92 -13.03
N ASN A 12 14.45 -7.01 -12.54
CA ASN A 12 14.76 -8.16 -13.36
C ASN A 12 13.46 -8.78 -13.95
N LYS A 13 13.51 -9.16 -15.23
CA LYS A 13 12.40 -9.82 -15.95
C LYS A 13 12.27 -11.30 -15.58
N GLU A 14 13.34 -11.92 -15.08
CA GLU A 14 13.30 -13.32 -14.65
C GLU A 14 12.50 -13.47 -13.35
N LEU A 15 11.27 -13.91 -13.53
CA LEU A 15 10.40 -14.30 -12.44
C LEU A 15 10.90 -15.63 -11.85
N LEU A 16 10.91 -15.75 -10.52
CA LEU A 16 11.16 -17.01 -9.80
C LEU A 16 12.59 -17.57 -9.98
N TYR A 17 13.60 -16.72 -10.13
CA TYR A 17 15.00 -17.11 -10.34
C TYR A 17 15.52 -18.14 -9.31
N GLY A 18 15.13 -18.03 -8.04
CA GLY A 18 15.52 -19.00 -7.00
C GLY A 18 15.02 -20.43 -7.28
N ILE A 19 13.83 -20.60 -7.84
CA ILE A 19 13.28 -21.92 -8.20
C ILE A 19 14.02 -22.47 -9.42
N SER A 20 14.26 -21.61 -10.41
CA SER A 20 15.06 -21.91 -11.60
C SER A 20 16.48 -22.37 -11.25
N LEU A 21 17.09 -21.77 -10.22
CA LEU A 21 18.38 -22.17 -9.69
C LEU A 21 18.29 -23.53 -8.96
N ALA A 22 17.31 -23.73 -8.08
CA ALA A 22 17.11 -24.99 -7.38
C ALA A 22 16.89 -26.17 -8.36
N LYS A 23 16.23 -25.91 -9.49
CA LYS A 23 16.06 -26.89 -10.57
C LYS A 23 17.40 -27.27 -11.21
N ALA A 24 18.31 -26.32 -11.40
CA ALA A 24 19.65 -26.58 -11.91
C ALA A 24 20.55 -27.31 -10.90
N MET A 25 20.32 -27.12 -9.60
CA MET A 25 21.06 -27.79 -8.52
C MET A 25 20.54 -29.20 -8.20
N GLY A 26 19.51 -29.69 -8.91
CA GLY A 26 19.04 -31.07 -8.78
C GLY A 26 18.15 -31.33 -7.57
N PHE A 27 17.43 -30.32 -7.08
CA PHE A 27 16.48 -30.49 -5.98
C PHE A 27 15.35 -31.48 -6.33
N PRO A 28 14.77 -32.18 -5.33
CA PRO A 28 13.67 -33.11 -5.56
C PRO A 28 12.47 -32.43 -6.25
N LYS A 29 11.86 -33.11 -7.23
CA LYS A 29 10.73 -32.56 -8.02
C LYS A 29 9.56 -32.14 -7.13
N ARG A 30 9.21 -32.97 -6.13
CA ARG A 30 8.16 -32.66 -5.16
C ARG A 30 8.40 -31.35 -4.40
N PHE A 31 9.66 -31.02 -4.11
CA PHE A 31 10.01 -29.79 -3.43
C PHE A 31 9.86 -28.58 -4.36
N LEU A 32 10.31 -28.72 -5.61
CA LEU A 32 10.16 -27.68 -6.63
C LEU A 32 8.69 -27.35 -6.92
N GLU A 33 7.83 -28.37 -7.00
CA GLU A 33 6.38 -28.22 -7.23
C GLU A 33 5.71 -27.39 -6.12
N VAL A 34 5.99 -27.70 -4.86
CA VAL A 34 5.44 -26.95 -3.72
C VAL A 34 5.97 -25.52 -3.69
N ALA A 35 7.27 -25.33 -3.92
CA ALA A 35 7.87 -24.01 -3.96
C ALA A 35 7.27 -23.13 -5.08
N GLU A 36 7.02 -23.72 -6.26
CA GLU A 36 6.37 -23.04 -7.37
C GLU A 36 4.94 -22.63 -7.03
N GLN A 37 4.16 -23.54 -6.42
CA GLN A 37 2.79 -23.26 -5.99
C GLN A 37 2.72 -22.10 -4.98
N VAL A 38 3.59 -22.11 -3.97
CA VAL A 38 3.66 -21.04 -2.95
C VAL A 38 4.10 -19.72 -3.56
N ALA A 39 5.09 -19.73 -4.46
CA ALA A 39 5.57 -18.50 -5.05
C ALA A 39 4.52 -17.85 -5.98
N VAL A 40 3.74 -18.65 -6.70
CA VAL A 40 2.60 -18.18 -7.49
C VAL A 40 1.50 -17.61 -6.60
N SER A 41 1.11 -18.31 -5.53
CA SER A 41 0.04 -17.84 -4.63
C SER A 41 0.42 -16.52 -3.94
N LEU A 42 1.66 -16.40 -3.47
CA LEU A 42 2.15 -15.18 -2.82
C LEU A 42 2.20 -14.01 -3.81
N ARG A 43 2.58 -14.26 -5.07
CA ARG A 43 2.54 -13.24 -6.12
C ARG A 43 1.12 -12.77 -6.41
N GLN A 44 0.17 -13.70 -6.52
CA GLN A 44 -1.24 -13.35 -6.71
C GLN A 44 -1.79 -12.54 -5.53
N LYS A 45 -1.45 -12.91 -4.29
CA LYS A 45 -1.82 -12.15 -3.09
C LYS A 45 -1.26 -10.72 -3.13
N ARG A 46 0.03 -10.55 -3.43
CA ARG A 46 0.64 -9.22 -3.56
C ARG A 46 -0.02 -8.38 -4.66
N GLU A 47 -0.29 -8.96 -5.81
CA GLU A 47 -0.92 -8.25 -6.92
C GLU A 47 -2.33 -7.80 -6.56
N ARG A 48 -3.12 -8.68 -5.93
CA ARG A 48 -4.46 -8.33 -5.41
C ARG A 48 -4.39 -7.22 -4.37
N ASN A 49 -3.46 -7.31 -3.42
CA ASN A 49 -3.29 -6.29 -2.37
C ASN A 49 -2.90 -4.95 -2.97
N LYS A 50 -2.00 -4.95 -3.97
CA LYS A 50 -1.59 -3.73 -4.69
C LYS A 50 -2.78 -3.10 -5.42
N GLN A 51 -3.54 -3.90 -6.18
CA GLN A 51 -4.73 -3.42 -6.88
C GLN A 51 -5.79 -2.88 -5.91
N GLY A 52 -6.00 -3.56 -4.78
CA GLY A 52 -6.88 -3.11 -3.71
C GLY A 52 -6.42 -1.78 -3.09
N SER A 53 -5.11 -1.63 -2.84
CA SER A 53 -4.53 -0.39 -2.31
C SER A 53 -4.72 0.79 -3.28
N GLU A 54 -4.42 0.61 -4.56
CA GLU A 54 -4.63 1.63 -5.59
C GLU A 54 -6.12 2.03 -5.72
N ALA A 55 -7.02 1.05 -5.70
CA ALA A 55 -8.46 1.30 -5.73
C ALA A 55 -8.94 2.07 -4.48
N ARG A 56 -8.44 1.71 -3.29
CA ARG A 56 -8.73 2.41 -2.02
C ARG A 56 -8.20 3.85 -2.04
N LYS A 57 -6.96 4.07 -2.50
CA LYS A 57 -6.39 5.42 -2.67
C LYS A 57 -7.27 6.28 -3.59
N MET A 58 -7.72 5.73 -4.71
CA MET A 58 -8.60 6.42 -5.64
C MET A 58 -9.94 6.80 -5.00
N LEU A 59 -10.57 5.88 -4.26
CA LEU A 59 -11.83 6.14 -3.56
C LEU A 59 -11.66 7.23 -2.48
N ASN A 60 -10.60 7.15 -1.67
CA ASN A 60 -10.31 8.12 -0.63
C ASN A 60 -10.08 9.52 -1.21
N ARG A 61 -9.35 9.62 -2.34
CA ARG A 61 -9.17 10.87 -3.07
C ARG A 61 -10.49 11.48 -3.52
N ARG A 62 -11.37 10.67 -4.13
CA ARG A 62 -12.70 11.15 -4.58
C ARG A 62 -13.55 11.61 -3.41
N LYS A 63 -13.54 10.88 -2.29
CA LYS A 63 -14.26 11.25 -1.05
C LYS A 63 -13.76 12.59 -0.49
N LEU A 64 -12.44 12.80 -0.45
CA LEU A 64 -11.84 14.03 0.07
C LEU A 64 -12.20 15.24 -0.80
N ILE A 65 -12.17 15.10 -2.13
CA ILE A 65 -12.61 16.16 -3.06
C ILE A 65 -14.10 16.48 -2.87
N LEU A 66 -14.94 15.46 -2.70
CA LEU A 66 -16.38 15.65 -2.49
C LEU A 66 -16.66 16.41 -1.18
N ASN A 67 -15.92 16.07 -0.12
CA ASN A 67 -15.99 16.74 1.17
C ASN A 67 -15.58 18.21 1.05
N LEU A 68 -14.46 18.49 0.40
CA LEU A 68 -14.00 19.86 0.13
C LEU A 68 -15.07 20.67 -0.63
N HIS A 69 -15.65 20.10 -1.68
CA HIS A 69 -16.73 20.75 -2.43
C HIS A 69 -17.94 21.06 -1.55
N GLY A 70 -18.34 20.13 -0.66
CA GLY A 70 -19.41 20.34 0.30
C GLY A 70 -19.12 21.50 1.27
N GLN A 71 -17.91 21.53 1.84
CA GLN A 71 -17.48 22.59 2.76
C GLN A 71 -17.38 23.96 2.07
N LEU A 72 -16.90 24.01 0.83
CA LEU A 72 -16.87 25.25 0.04
C LEU A 72 -18.28 25.77 -0.28
N ARG A 73 -19.22 24.87 -0.61
CA ARG A 73 -20.62 25.24 -0.83
C ARG A 73 -21.29 25.74 0.45
N GLN A 74 -21.02 25.10 1.57
CA GLN A 74 -21.52 25.56 2.86
C GLN A 74 -20.93 26.93 3.23
N ALA A 75 -19.65 27.16 2.94
CA ALA A 75 -19.01 28.45 3.17
C ALA A 75 -19.58 29.55 2.24
N SER A 76 -19.92 29.22 0.98
CA SER A 76 -20.56 30.20 0.07
C SER A 76 -21.98 30.55 0.48
N ASP A 77 -22.71 29.59 1.06
CA ASP A 77 -24.07 29.80 1.55
C ASP A 77 -24.11 30.42 2.96
N SER A 78 -22.94 30.66 3.58
CA SER A 78 -22.83 31.22 4.93
C SER A 78 -22.71 32.75 4.92
N GLU A 79 -23.34 33.42 5.89
CA GLU A 79 -23.22 34.86 6.12
C GLU A 79 -21.96 35.20 6.96
N LEU A 80 -20.81 34.63 6.61
CA LEU A 80 -19.55 34.93 7.28
C LEU A 80 -18.97 36.27 6.80
N ASP A 81 -18.37 37.00 7.74
CA ASP A 81 -17.59 38.22 7.44
C ASP A 81 -16.36 37.90 6.58
N GLU A 82 -15.94 38.84 5.72
CA GLU A 82 -14.93 38.58 4.67
C GLU A 82 -13.59 38.10 5.25
N ASP A 83 -13.15 38.70 6.35
CA ASP A 83 -11.90 38.33 7.03
C ASP A 83 -11.98 36.94 7.69
N SER A 84 -13.16 36.60 8.24
CA SER A 84 -13.43 35.29 8.83
C SER A 84 -13.50 34.20 7.76
N LEU A 85 -14.12 34.49 6.62
CA LEU A 85 -14.20 33.59 5.48
C LEU A 85 -12.81 33.32 4.89
N ARG A 86 -11.97 34.35 4.70
CA ARG A 86 -10.59 34.17 4.23
C ARG A 86 -9.77 33.30 5.16
N SER A 87 -9.85 33.55 6.46
CA SER A 87 -9.12 32.78 7.48
C SER A 87 -9.55 31.31 7.50
N TYR A 88 -10.86 31.06 7.33
CA TYR A 88 -11.42 29.72 7.22
C TYR A 88 -10.93 28.98 5.96
N LEU A 89 -10.95 29.63 4.79
CA LEU A 89 -10.52 29.03 3.54
C LEU A 89 -9.02 28.66 3.53
N ILE A 90 -8.17 29.46 4.18
CA ILE A 90 -6.74 29.16 4.30
C ILE A 90 -6.53 27.87 5.09
N ARG A 91 -7.18 27.74 6.26
CA ARG A 91 -7.12 26.54 7.10
C ARG A 91 -7.64 25.32 6.37
N LEU A 92 -8.77 25.48 5.67
CA LEU A 92 -9.38 24.40 4.90
C LEU A 92 -8.47 23.88 3.79
N ARG A 93 -7.77 24.78 3.10
CA ARG A 93 -6.78 24.41 2.09
C ARG A 93 -5.60 23.65 2.69
N GLU A 94 -5.05 24.13 3.80
CA GLU A 94 -3.92 23.49 4.48
C GLU A 94 -4.28 22.06 4.93
N GLU A 95 -5.46 21.89 5.54
CA GLU A 95 -5.98 20.59 5.94
C GLU A 95 -6.18 19.65 4.74
N PHE A 96 -6.70 20.17 3.63
CA PHE A 96 -6.86 19.39 2.40
C PHE A 96 -5.51 18.89 1.85
N ILE A 97 -4.48 19.75 1.84
CA ILE A 97 -3.13 19.38 1.38
C ILE A 97 -2.56 18.25 2.25
N LEU A 98 -2.61 18.41 3.57
CA LEU A 98 -2.12 17.40 4.51
C LEU A 98 -2.84 16.05 4.34
N ARG A 99 -4.16 16.07 4.19
CA ARG A 99 -4.96 14.85 4.00
C ARG A 99 -4.71 14.19 2.64
N MET A 100 -4.52 14.98 1.58
CA MET A 100 -4.17 14.45 0.25
C MET A 100 -2.80 13.78 0.26
N GLU A 101 -1.80 14.39 0.90
CA GLU A 101 -0.45 13.84 1.02
C GLU A 101 -0.45 12.53 1.83
N ALA A 102 -1.22 12.46 2.91
CA ALA A 102 -1.38 11.23 3.70
C ALA A 102 -1.97 10.08 2.86
N ILE A 103 -2.95 10.34 2.00
CA ILE A 103 -3.56 9.34 1.10
C ILE A 103 -2.56 8.86 0.04
N GLU A 104 -1.76 9.76 -0.54
CA GLU A 104 -0.76 9.40 -1.55
C GLU A 104 0.35 8.53 -0.96
N ASN A 105 0.82 8.86 0.25
CA ASN A 105 1.86 8.12 0.97
C ASN A 105 1.37 6.77 1.56
N GLY A 106 0.08 6.42 1.37
CA GLY A 106 -0.45 5.14 1.82
C GLY A 106 -0.84 5.08 3.29
N GLY A 107 -0.86 6.22 3.98
CA GLY A 107 -1.49 6.30 5.29
C GLY A 107 -2.99 6.03 5.15
N SER A 108 -3.49 5.03 5.85
CA SER A 108 -4.91 4.92 6.14
C SER A 108 -5.32 6.20 6.86
N GLY A 109 -5.90 7.13 6.12
CA GLY A 109 -6.55 8.33 6.68
C GLY A 109 -7.81 7.97 7.45
N GLU A 110 -7.69 7.09 8.46
CA GLU A 110 -8.68 6.85 9.48
C GLU A 110 -8.39 7.79 10.63
N GLU A 111 -9.12 8.90 10.66
CA GLU A 111 -10.09 9.36 11.68
C GLU A 111 -10.72 10.64 11.05
N ILE A 112 -12.02 10.99 11.03
CA ILE A 112 -13.15 10.88 11.96
C ILE A 112 -14.47 11.04 11.14
N GLY A 113 -15.52 10.29 11.46
CA GLY A 113 -16.91 10.80 11.37
C GLY A 113 -17.90 10.11 10.41
N GLY A 114 -18.64 9.11 10.91
CA GLY A 114 -19.90 8.62 10.34
C GLY A 114 -20.17 7.14 10.61
N SER A 115 -20.85 6.82 11.73
CA SER A 115 -21.45 5.51 12.01
C SER A 115 -22.57 5.22 10.96
N GLU A 116 -22.96 4.00 10.57
CA GLU A 116 -22.97 2.68 11.18
C GLU A 116 -22.82 1.55 10.14
N ALA A 117 -22.58 0.34 10.67
CA ALA A 117 -22.98 -1.00 10.20
C ALA A 117 -21.83 -1.96 9.86
N ARG A 118 -21.42 -2.72 10.89
CA ARG A 118 -20.79 -4.06 10.81
C ARG A 118 -21.86 -5.09 10.38
N PRO A 119 -21.53 -6.24 9.73
CA PRO A 119 -20.76 -7.32 10.39
C PRO A 119 -19.75 -8.10 9.53
N ASP A 120 -18.82 -8.73 10.26
CA ASP A 120 -18.02 -9.91 9.96
C ASP A 120 -17.07 -9.89 8.74
N ASP A 121 -15.83 -9.50 9.00
CA ASP A 121 -14.62 -10.19 8.52
C ASP A 121 -13.51 -9.88 9.53
N GLU A 122 -13.42 -10.69 10.60
CA GLU A 122 -12.22 -10.78 11.43
C GLU A 122 -11.10 -11.47 10.62
N ASP A 123 -10.60 -10.80 9.59
CA ASP A 123 -9.24 -11.08 9.12
C ASP A 123 -8.36 -10.02 9.77
N GLY A 124 -7.74 -10.42 10.88
CA GLY A 124 -6.70 -9.63 11.54
C GLY A 124 -5.72 -9.13 10.48
N MET A 125 -5.72 -7.82 10.28
CA MET A 125 -4.74 -7.08 9.51
C MET A 125 -3.42 -7.16 10.29
N PHE A 126 -2.77 -8.33 10.24
CA PHE A 126 -1.34 -8.40 10.40
C PHE A 126 -0.78 -7.64 9.19
N ASP A 127 -0.31 -6.41 9.43
CA ASP A 127 0.59 -5.72 8.52
C ASP A 127 1.89 -6.57 8.46
N ASP A 128 1.85 -7.61 7.63
CA ASP A 128 2.98 -8.50 7.33
C ASP A 128 4.13 -7.76 6.61
N ASP A 129 3.95 -6.46 6.34
CA ASP A 129 4.98 -5.58 5.80
C ASP A 129 6.07 -5.23 6.85
N ASP A 130 5.85 -5.50 8.14
CA ASP A 130 6.83 -5.27 9.21
C ASP A 130 7.68 -6.51 9.59
N VAL A 131 7.42 -7.69 9.01
CA VAL A 131 8.04 -8.95 9.49
C VAL A 131 9.43 -9.23 8.89
N PHE A 132 9.83 -8.57 7.80
CA PHE A 132 11.06 -8.90 7.07
C PHE A 132 12.12 -7.79 6.93
N ASP A 133 12.09 -6.73 7.75
CA ASP A 133 13.12 -5.67 7.69
C ASP A 133 14.21 -5.76 8.77
N ALA A 134 14.28 -6.85 9.54
CA ALA A 134 15.36 -7.08 10.51
C ALA A 134 15.88 -8.53 10.45
N VAL A 135 16.64 -8.87 9.41
CA VAL A 135 17.60 -9.97 9.51
C VAL A 135 18.93 -9.41 10.02
N ASP A 136 19.13 -9.44 11.33
CA ASP A 136 20.43 -9.17 11.95
C ASP A 136 21.45 -10.20 11.44
N PHE A 137 22.29 -9.77 10.50
CA PHE A 137 23.29 -10.62 9.85
C PHE A 137 24.42 -11.09 10.79
N GLU A 138 24.49 -10.53 12.01
CA GLU A 138 25.54 -10.83 12.99
C GLU A 138 25.36 -12.18 13.72
N SER A 139 24.18 -12.81 13.67
CA SER A 139 23.94 -14.08 14.36
C SER A 139 24.52 -15.31 13.65
N LEU A 140 25.14 -15.16 12.47
CA LEU A 140 25.69 -16.28 11.68
C LEU A 140 27.18 -16.56 11.93
N SER A 141 27.82 -15.87 12.87
CA SER A 141 29.24 -16.11 13.22
C SER A 141 29.46 -17.11 14.37
N SER A 142 28.40 -17.72 14.91
CA SER A 142 28.52 -18.73 15.97
C SER A 142 27.72 -19.99 15.66
N SER A 143 28.32 -20.87 14.87
CA SER A 143 28.20 -22.35 14.96
C SER A 143 29.25 -22.99 14.07
#